data_AF-A0A239CMZ1-F1
#
_entry.id   AF-A0A239CMZ1-F1
#
_cell.length_a   1.000
_cell.length_b   1.000
_cell.length_c   1.000
_cell.angle_alpha   90.00
_cell.angle_beta   90.00
_cell.angle_gamma   90.00
#
_symmetry.space_group_name_H-M   'P 1'
#
loop_
_entity.id
_entity.type
_entity.pdbx_description
1 polymer ?
#
loop_
_entity_poly.entity_id
_entity_poly.type
_entity_poly.pdbx_seq_one_letter_code
_entity_poly.pdbx_strand_id
1 'polypeptide(L)' 'MKLIRNIKLDNYNFFNDQKTRKIFSRGYEDIMTLIYYQDAQNRFKLVVAKEDDPPLIVEKDITRAQAFRLINTRP' A
#
# COMPACT_ATOMS: atom_id res chain seq x y z
N MET A 1 -7.24 12.13 -14.37
CA MET A 1 -6.53 10.85 -14.41
C MET A 1 -7.45 9.76 -13.88
N LYS A 2 -7.76 8.74 -14.69
CA LYS A 2 -8.60 7.60 -14.27
C LYS A 2 -7.89 6.89 -13.12
N LEU A 3 -8.57 6.71 -12.00
CA LEU A 3 -8.13 5.79 -10.94
C LEU A 3 -8.16 4.38 -11.52
N ILE A 4 -7.02 3.90 -12.02
CA ILE A 4 -6.84 2.50 -12.40
C ILE A 4 -6.95 1.70 -11.09
N ARG A 5 -8.13 1.12 -10.86
CA ARG A 5 -8.33 0.11 -9.81
C ARG A 5 -7.51 -1.10 -10.23
N ASN A 6 -6.34 -1.31 -9.62
CA ASN A 6 -5.59 -2.56 -9.79
C ASN A 6 -6.35 -3.69 -9.07
N ILE A 7 -7.25 -4.34 -9.81
CA ILE A 7 -8.10 -5.45 -9.35
C ILE A 7 -7.26 -6.60 -8.75
N LYS A 8 -6.03 -6.80 -9.23
CA LYS A 8 -5.11 -7.82 -8.70
C LYS A 8 -4.53 -7.49 -7.33
N LEU A 9 -4.35 -6.21 -6.99
CA LEU A 9 -3.99 -5.81 -5.63
C LEU A 9 -5.17 -6.04 -4.69
N ASP A 10 -6.41 -5.80 -5.13
CA ASP A 10 -7.62 -6.00 -4.32
C ASP A 10 -7.77 -7.46 -3.81
N ASN A 11 -7.29 -8.43 -4.60
CA ASN A 11 -7.31 -9.86 -4.26
C ASN A 11 -6.17 -10.33 -3.34
N TYR A 12 -5.24 -9.45 -2.98
CA TYR A 12 -4.15 -9.83 -2.10
C TYR A 12 -4.68 -10.01 -0.67
N ASN A 13 -4.41 -11.16 -0.04
CA ASN A 13 -5.08 -11.65 1.19
C ASN A 13 -5.15 -10.64 2.36
N PHE A 14 -4.25 -9.64 2.40
CA PHE A 14 -4.30 -8.56 3.38
C PHE A 14 -5.50 -7.59 3.20
N PHE A 15 -6.04 -7.45 1.99
CA PHE A 15 -7.18 -6.60 1.64
C PHE A 15 -8.53 -7.31 1.72
N ASN A 16 -8.51 -8.65 1.80
CA ASN A 16 -9.73 -9.45 1.91
C ASN A 16 -10.37 -9.33 3.31
N ASP A 17 -9.65 -8.75 4.27
CA ASP A 17 -10.19 -8.37 5.58
C ASP A 17 -10.81 -6.96 5.46
N GLN A 18 -12.14 -6.85 5.63
CA GLN A 18 -12.92 -5.61 5.49
C GLN A 18 -12.47 -4.45 6.41
N LYS A 19 -11.45 -4.67 7.25
CA LYS A 19 -10.89 -3.73 8.22
C LYS A 19 -9.54 -3.15 7.78
N THR A 20 -9.07 -3.48 6.59
CA THR A 20 -7.86 -2.90 5.99
C THR A 20 -8.21 -1.69 5.14
N ARG A 21 -7.64 -0.53 5.47
CA ARG A 21 -7.84 0.74 4.76
C ARG A 21 -6.54 1.21 4.13
N LYS A 22 -6.62 1.73 2.91
CA LYS A 22 -5.50 2.44 2.29
C LYS A 22 -5.41 3.85 2.89
N ILE A 23 -4.26 4.19 3.50
CA ILE A 23 -4.03 5.50 4.11
C ILE A 23 -3.10 6.39 3.30
N PHE A 24 -2.30 5.81 2.41
CA PHE A 24 -1.36 6.55 1.58
C PHE A 24 -1.14 5.84 0.23
N SER A 25 -0.91 6.64 -0.81
CA SER A 25 -0.49 6.15 -2.12
C SER A 25 0.39 7.18 -2.80
N ARG A 26 1.54 6.75 -3.30
CA ARG A 26 2.46 7.57 -4.11
C ARG A 26 2.94 6.74 -5.29
N GLY A 27 2.67 7.22 -6.48
CA GLY A 27 3.25 6.68 -7.72
C GLY A 27 4.56 7.38 -8.04
N TYR A 28 5.52 6.61 -8.55
CA TYR A 28 6.73 7.11 -9.19
C TYR A 28 6.98 6.25 -10.43
N GLU A 29 6.86 6.87 -11.61
CA GLU A 29 6.95 6.17 -12.91
C GLU A 29 6.06 4.92 -12.92
N ASP A 30 6.65 3.73 -13.03
CA ASP A 30 5.95 2.44 -13.13
C ASP A 30 5.72 1.77 -11.76
N ILE A 31 6.12 2.42 -10.66
CA ILE A 31 6.09 1.88 -9.31
C ILE A 31 5.09 2.65 -8.45
N MET A 32 4.16 1.93 -7.83
CA MET A 32 3.23 2.46 -6.83
C MET A 32 3.62 2.00 -5.42
N THR A 33 3.90 2.96 -4.56
CA THR A 33 4.04 2.76 -3.12
C THR A 33 2.70 3.02 -2.43
N LEU A 34 2.25 2.08 -1.63
CA LEU A 34 0.97 2.10 -0.95
C LEU A 34 1.20 1.80 0.53
N ILE A 35 0.50 2.51 1.42
CA ILE A 35 0.47 2.17 2.84
C ILE A 35 -0.94 1.82 3.23
N TYR A 36 -1.07 0.67 3.87
CA TYR A 36 -2.31 0.16 4.38
C TYR A 36 -2.27 0.07 5.90
N TYR A 37 -3.43 0.29 6.50
CA TYR A 37 -3.67 0.25 7.92
C TYR A 37 -4.82 -0.71 8.21
N GLN A 38 -4.58 -1.68 9.08
CA GLN A 38 -5.61 -2.63 9.53
C GLN A 38 -6.06 -2.24 10.95
N ASP A 39 -7.30 -1.79 11.08
CA ASP A 39 -7.84 -1.32 12.37
C ASP A 39 -7.84 -2.40 13.45
N ALA A 40 -8.19 -3.64 13.08
CA ALA A 40 -8.36 -4.74 14.03
C ALA A 40 -7.10 -5.09 14.81
N GLN A 41 -5.94 -4.90 14.19
CA GLN A 41 -4.65 -5.30 14.73
C GLN A 41 -3.69 -4.12 14.91
N ASN A 42 -4.14 -2.90 14.59
CA ASN A 42 -3.32 -1.68 14.57
C ASN A 42 -2.01 -1.88 13.78
N ARG A 43 -2.09 -2.61 12.66
CA ARG A 43 -0.94 -2.97 11.82
C ARG A 43 -0.85 -2.03 10.63
N PHE A 44 0.38 -1.63 10.32
CA PHE A 44 0.69 -0.84 9.14
C PHE A 44 1.54 -1.68 8.21
N LYS A 45 1.18 -1.66 6.92
CA LYS A 45 1.87 -2.44 5.90
C LYS A 45 2.21 -1.54 4.72
N LEU A 46 3.49 -1.55 4.36
CA LEU A 46 4.01 -0.92 3.16
C LEU A 46 3.96 -1.93 2.03
N VAL A 47 3.35 -1.53 0.92
CA VAL A 47 3.23 -2.34 -0.29
C VAL A 47 3.82 -1.54 -1.43
N VAL A 48 4.82 -2.11 -2.09
CA VAL A 48 5.38 -1.55 -3.33
C VAL A 48 4.97 -2.46 -4.46
N ALA A 49 4.29 -1.88 -5.43
CA ALA A 49 3.71 -2.58 -6.55
C ALA A 49 4.20 -2.01 -7.87
N LYS A 50 4.36 -2.86 -8.88
CA LYS A 50 4.58 -2.44 -10.27
C LYS A 50 3.29 -2.61 -11.07
N GLU A 51 3.17 -1.86 -12.15
CA GLU A 51 2.10 -2.10 -13.13
C GLU A 51 2.31 -3.42 -13.90
N ASP A 52 3.57 -3.84 -14.10
CA ASP A 52 3.96 -5.11 -14.75
C ASP A 52 3.99 -6.32 -13.79
N ASP A 53 3.62 -7.48 -14.32
CA ASP A 53 3.45 -8.75 -13.58
C ASP A 53 4.80 -9.40 -13.19
N PRO A 54 4.98 -9.92 -11.95
CA PRO A 54 4.02 -9.90 -10.85
C PRO A 54 3.93 -8.51 -10.20
N PRO A 55 2.71 -8.03 -9.92
CA PRO A 55 2.46 -6.64 -9.54
C PRO A 55 2.96 -6.30 -8.13
N LEU A 56 3.34 -7.29 -7.31
CA LEU A 56 3.85 -7.07 -5.96
C LEU A 56 5.37 -7.22 -5.97
N ILE A 57 6.07 -6.10 -5.74
CA ILE A 57 7.53 -6.10 -5.63
C ILE A 57 7.91 -6.40 -4.18
N VAL A 58 7.35 -5.65 -3.23
CA VAL A 58 7.72 -5.74 -1.81
C VAL A 58 6.51 -5.54 -0.92
N GLU A 59 6.38 -6.41 0.06
CA GLU A 59 5.56 -6.19 1.24
C GLU A 59 6.47 -6.05 2.47
N LYS A 60 6.20 -5.05 3.30
CA LYS A 60 6.90 -4.88 4.57
C LYS A 60 5.97 -4.41 5.66
N ASP A 61 5.96 -5.12 6.79
CA ASP A 61 5.35 -4.61 8.01
C ASP A 61 6.16 -3.41 8.52
N ILE A 62 5.45 -2.32 8.77
CA ILE A 62 6.04 -1.08 9.25
C ILE A 62 5.37 -0.66 10.55
N THR A 63 6.10 0.06 11.37
CA THR A 63 5.52 0.70 12.56
C THR A 63 4.73 1.93 12.16
N ARG A 64 3.83 2.36 13.05
CA ARG A 64 3.13 3.64 12.92
C ARG A 64 4.10 4.80 12.63
N ALA A 65 5.18 4.90 13.39
CA ALA A 65 6.17 5.97 13.22
C ALA A 65 6.83 5.97 11.82
N GLN A 66 7.13 4.78 11.28
CA GLN A 66 7.65 4.64 9.92
C GLN A 66 6.62 5.04 8.87
N ALA A 67 5.35 4.66 9.03
CA ALA A 67 4.28 5.06 8.13
C ALA A 67 4.15 6.59 8.08
N PHE A 68 4.09 7.26 9.24
CA PHE A 68 4.01 8.72 9.29
C PHE A 68 5.26 9.41 8.72
N ARG A 69 6.47 8.85 8.90
CA ARG A 69 7.68 9.39 8.26
C ARG A 69 7.59 9.32 6.74
N LEU A 70 7.18 8.19 6.17
CA LEU A 70 7.03 7.98 4.72
C LEU A 70 5.93 8.86 4.10
N ILE A 71 4.85 9.10 4.85
CA ILE A 71 3.79 10.01 4.42
C ILE A 71 4.30 11.45 4.38
N ASN A 72 5.11 11.85 5.37
CA ASN A 72 5.57 13.23 5.53
C ASN A 72 6.92 13.53 4.86
N THR A 73 7.54 12.56 4.16
CA THR A 73 8.73 12.84 3.34
C THR A 73 8.35 13.76 2.19
N ARG A 74 8.64 15.05 2.38
CA ARG A 74 8.49 16.11 1.38
C ARG A 74 9.39 15.79 0.17
N PRO A 75 8.90 15.98 -1.07
CA PRO A 75 9.74 15.89 -2.28
C PRO A 75 10.83 16.97 -2.30
#